data_AF-A0AA88HBB8-F1
#
_entry.id   AF-A0AA88HBB8-F1
#
_cell.length_a   1.000
_cell.length_b   1.000
_cell.length_c   1.000
_cell.angle_alpha   90.00
_cell.angle_beta   90.00
_cell.angle_gamma   90.00
#
_symmetry.space_group_name_H-M   'P 1'
#
loop_
_entity.id
_entity.type
_entity.pdbx_description
1 polymer ?
#
loop_
_entity_poly.entity_id
_entity_poly.type
_entity_poly.pdbx_seq_one_letter_code
_entity_poly.pdbx_strand_id
1 'polypeptide(L)'
;DQIKLEIKMASFSLPIMAFLSAICFWLEVRGFTQLHSHIASGSAGFFSIILTSIAFLAFTDACIYWIHRCLHHPFFYTRLHKDHHKWKVTTPWASHAFHPLDGFLQSLPYHLYIFIFPMNKFQYLILFGLVNIWTVSIHDGLY
;
A
#
# COMPACT_ATOMS: atom_id res chain seq x y z
N ASP A 1 22.44 16.80 -2.04
CA ASP A 1 21.44 16.48 -3.08
C ASP A 1 20.28 15.71 -2.49
N GLN A 2 19.04 16.20 -2.64
CA GLN A 2 17.82 15.57 -2.12
C GLN A 2 17.67 14.13 -2.64
N ILE A 3 17.83 13.94 -3.95
CA ILE A 3 17.72 12.63 -4.62
C ILE A 3 18.65 11.57 -4.00
N LYS A 4 19.91 11.93 -3.69
CA LYS A 4 20.85 10.98 -3.06
C LYS A 4 20.37 10.53 -1.67
N LEU A 5 19.76 11.44 -0.91
CA LEU A 5 19.21 11.13 0.41
C LEU A 5 17.93 10.28 0.31
N GLU A 6 17.07 10.58 -0.66
CA GLU A 6 15.86 9.78 -0.96
C GLU A 6 16.24 8.36 -1.35
N ILE A 7 17.18 8.17 -2.28
CA ILE A 7 17.66 6.85 -2.70
C ILE A 7 18.21 6.08 -1.49
N LYS A 8 19.03 6.72 -0.65
CA LYS A 8 19.57 6.08 0.55
C LYS A 8 18.46 5.65 1.51
N MET A 9 17.49 6.52 1.76
CA MET A 9 16.38 6.25 2.67
C MET A 9 15.48 5.13 2.12
N ALA A 10 15.07 5.23 0.85
CA ALA A 10 14.26 4.22 0.18
C ALA A 10 14.97 2.85 0.16
N SER A 11 16.26 2.82 -0.16
CA SER A 11 17.05 1.58 -0.17
C SER A 11 17.14 0.92 1.21
N PHE A 12 17.12 1.71 2.28
CA PHE A 12 17.07 1.20 3.66
C PHE A 12 15.67 0.73 4.05
N SER A 13 14.63 1.47 3.67
CA SER A 13 13.26 1.21 4.10
C SER A 13 12.59 0.07 3.35
N LEU A 14 12.81 -0.03 2.04
CA LEU A 14 12.17 -1.01 1.17
C LEU A 14 12.36 -2.46 1.65
N PRO A 15 13.57 -2.93 2.03
CA PRO A 15 13.74 -4.30 2.52
C PRO A 15 12.95 -4.60 3.80
N ILE A 16 12.86 -3.63 4.72
CA ILE A 16 12.14 -3.80 5.99
C ILE A 16 10.63 -3.84 5.73
N MET A 17 10.12 -2.94 4.89
CA MET A 17 8.73 -2.95 4.47
C MET A 17 8.38 -4.25 3.73
N ALA A 18 9.24 -4.68 2.81
CA ALA A 18 9.06 -5.93 2.06
C ALA A 18 9.02 -7.14 3.01
N PHE A 19 9.85 -7.16 4.05
CA PHE A 19 9.81 -8.21 5.08
C PHE A 19 8.47 -8.21 5.84
N LEU A 20 7.98 -7.05 6.25
CA LEU A 20 6.67 -6.94 6.94
C LEU A 20 5.51 -7.35 6.02
N SER A 21 5.52 -6.92 4.75
CA SER A 21 4.55 -7.36 3.76
C SER A 21 4.65 -8.87 3.49
N ALA A 22 5.86 -9.43 3.48
CA ALA A 22 6.07 -10.87 3.30
C ALA A 22 5.44 -11.70 4.44
N ILE A 23 5.38 -11.18 5.67
CA ILE A 23 4.64 -11.82 6.76
C ILE A 23 3.14 -11.90 6.41
N CYS A 24 2.55 -10.84 5.86
CA CYS A 24 1.16 -10.84 5.41
C CYS A 24 0.91 -11.88 4.30
N PHE A 25 1.79 -11.92 3.28
CA PHE A 25 1.72 -12.93 2.22
C PHE A 25 1.95 -14.36 2.74
N TRP A 26 2.81 -14.54 3.74
CA TRP A 26 3.01 -15.84 4.36
C TRP A 26 1.72 -16.32 5.06
N LEU A 27 1.02 -15.44 5.76
CA LEU A 27 -0.29 -15.76 6.36
C LEU A 27 -1.35 -16.10 5.30
N GLU A 28 -1.36 -15.38 4.18
CA GLU A 28 -2.19 -15.70 3.02
C GLU A 28 -1.93 -17.12 2.51
N VAL A 29 -0.68 -17.47 2.25
CA VAL A 29 -0.28 -18.80 1.75
C VAL A 29 -0.65 -19.91 2.75
N ARG A 30 -0.71 -19.58 4.04
CA ARG A 30 -1.15 -20.50 5.11
C ARG A 30 -2.68 -20.62 5.22
N GLY A 31 -3.44 -19.88 4.41
CA GLY A 31 -4.90 -19.96 4.34
C GLY A 31 -5.62 -19.12 5.41
N PHE A 32 -4.96 -18.12 5.99
CA PHE A 32 -5.58 -17.23 7.00
C PHE A 32 -6.39 -16.08 6.40
N THR A 33 -6.44 -15.97 5.06
CA THR A 33 -7.17 -14.91 4.35
C THR A 33 -8.40 -15.45 3.65
N GLN A 34 -9.27 -14.54 3.20
CA GLN A 34 -10.48 -14.83 2.43
C GLN A 34 -10.22 -14.85 0.90
N LEU A 35 -8.95 -15.00 0.48
CA LEU A 35 -8.64 -15.07 -0.94
C LEU A 35 -9.13 -16.38 -1.56
N HIS A 36 -9.78 -16.27 -2.71
CA HIS A 36 -10.23 -17.41 -3.47
C HIS A 36 -9.73 -17.39 -4.91
N SER A 37 -9.73 -18.56 -5.55
CA SER A 37 -9.33 -18.71 -6.96
C SER A 37 -10.51 -18.65 -7.93
N HIS A 38 -11.72 -18.87 -7.42
CA HIS A 38 -12.94 -18.96 -8.22
C HIS A 38 -13.37 -17.60 -8.76
N ILE A 39 -13.86 -17.55 -10.00
CA ILE A 39 -14.56 -16.39 -10.58
C ILE A 39 -15.83 -16.95 -11.22
N ALA A 40 -16.99 -16.39 -10.86
CA ALA A 40 -18.25 -16.79 -11.49
C ALA A 40 -18.21 -16.50 -13.00
N SER A 41 -18.87 -17.33 -13.80
CA SER A 41 -18.91 -17.12 -15.25
C SER A 41 -19.94 -16.06 -15.65
N GLY A 42 -19.75 -15.46 -16.83
CA GLY A 42 -20.70 -14.51 -17.42
C GLY A 42 -20.74 -13.14 -16.73
N SER A 43 -21.87 -12.44 -16.89
CA SER A 43 -22.06 -11.07 -16.41
C SER A 43 -21.96 -10.93 -14.88
N ALA A 44 -22.40 -11.94 -14.13
CA ALA A 44 -22.32 -11.96 -12.68
C ALA A 44 -20.87 -11.95 -12.16
N GLY A 45 -19.97 -12.69 -12.81
CA GLY A 45 -18.54 -12.67 -12.50
C GLY A 45 -17.90 -11.32 -12.79
N PHE A 46 -18.19 -10.76 -13.96
CA PHE A 46 -17.70 -9.44 -14.34
C PHE A 46 -18.15 -8.35 -13.35
N PHE A 47 -19.43 -8.34 -12.99
CA PHE A 47 -19.96 -7.40 -12.01
C PHE A 47 -19.34 -7.59 -10.62
N SER A 48 -19.14 -8.83 -10.19
CA SER A 48 -18.45 -9.14 -8.94
C SER A 48 -17.04 -8.55 -8.91
N ILE A 49 -16.25 -8.69 -9.98
CA ILE A 49 -14.89 -8.14 -10.05
C ILE A 49 -14.91 -6.61 -9.99
N ILE A 50 -15.84 -5.95 -10.66
CA ILE A 50 -15.97 -4.48 -10.58
C ILE A 50 -16.29 -4.07 -9.15
N LEU A 51 -17.32 -4.68 -8.54
CA LEU A 51 -17.78 -4.32 -7.21
C LEU A 51 -16.69 -4.55 -6.15
N THR A 52 -15.99 -5.69 -6.20
CA THR A 52 -14.88 -5.96 -5.28
C THR A 52 -13.68 -5.06 -5.53
N SER A 53 -13.44 -4.60 -6.76
CA SER A 53 -12.39 -3.60 -7.05
C SER A 53 -12.73 -2.26 -6.41
N ILE A 54 -13.97 -1.79 -6.56
CA ILE A 54 -14.44 -0.54 -5.96
C ILE A 54 -14.39 -0.64 -4.43
N ALA A 55 -14.86 -1.76 -3.86
CA ALA A 55 -14.81 -1.99 -2.42
C ALA A 55 -13.38 -2.02 -1.89
N PHE A 56 -12.46 -2.68 -2.60
CA PHE A 56 -11.03 -2.71 -2.28
C PHE A 56 -10.45 -1.30 -2.22
N LEU A 57 -10.61 -0.52 -3.30
CA LEU A 57 -10.08 0.84 -3.39
C LEU A 57 -10.69 1.77 -2.34
N ALA A 58 -12.02 1.74 -2.17
CA ALA A 58 -12.69 2.57 -1.19
C ALA A 58 -12.26 2.24 0.25
N PHE A 59 -12.10 0.96 0.58
CA PHE A 59 -11.61 0.54 1.88
C PHE A 59 -10.17 0.98 2.09
N THR A 60 -9.29 0.73 1.12
CA THR A 60 -7.86 1.03 1.25
C THR A 60 -7.63 2.53 1.36
N ASP A 61 -8.28 3.33 0.53
CA ASP A 61 -8.15 4.79 0.56
C ASP A 61 -8.67 5.38 1.87
N ALA A 62 -9.81 4.90 2.36
CA ALA A 62 -10.37 5.35 3.64
C ALA A 62 -9.43 5.01 4.81
N CYS A 63 -8.89 3.79 4.85
CA CYS A 63 -7.97 3.38 5.89
C CYS A 63 -6.63 4.13 5.81
N ILE A 64 -6.07 4.30 4.60
CA ILE A 64 -4.85 5.09 4.38
C ILE A 64 -5.05 6.52 4.86
N TYR A 65 -6.19 7.15 4.54
CA TYR A 65 -6.51 8.48 5.04
C TYR A 65 -6.42 8.57 6.56
N TRP A 66 -7.05 7.65 7.28
CA TRP A 66 -7.04 7.66 8.74
C TRP A 66 -5.64 7.35 9.31
N ILE A 67 -4.92 6.40 8.72
CA ILE A 67 -3.54 6.08 9.11
C ILE A 67 -2.64 7.30 8.91
N HIS A 68 -2.70 7.92 7.75
CA HIS A 68 -1.95 9.13 7.43
C HIS A 68 -2.30 10.27 8.39
N ARG A 69 -3.59 10.49 8.67
CA ARG A 69 -4.05 11.47 9.67
C ARG A 69 -3.48 11.18 11.06
N CYS A 70 -3.46 9.92 11.49
CA CYS A 70 -2.84 9.51 12.75
C CYS A 70 -1.33 9.74 12.75
N LEU A 71 -0.64 9.50 11.63
CA LEU A 71 0.79 9.75 11.48
C LEU A 71 1.14 11.24 11.61
N HIS A 72 0.21 12.15 11.34
CA HIS A 72 0.37 13.59 11.61
C HIS A 72 0.15 13.99 13.06
N HIS A 73 -0.34 13.09 13.92
CA HIS A 73 -0.41 13.37 15.35
C HIS A 73 1.01 13.59 15.92
N PRO A 74 1.26 14.58 16.81
CA PRO A 74 2.62 15.00 17.18
C PRO A 74 3.56 13.88 17.64
N PHE A 75 3.00 12.88 18.34
CA PHE A 75 3.74 11.70 18.79
C PHE A 75 4.29 10.86 17.62
N PHE A 76 3.45 10.54 16.64
CA PHE A 76 3.84 9.72 15.48
C PHE A 76 4.60 10.54 14.44
N TYR A 77 4.22 11.81 14.25
CA TYR A 77 4.84 12.69 13.28
C TYR A 77 6.34 12.79 13.50
N THR A 78 6.75 13.15 14.72
CA THR A 78 8.17 13.34 15.06
C THR A 78 9.01 12.06 14.96
N ARG A 79 8.39 10.88 15.08
CA ARG A 79 9.08 9.59 15.13
C ARG A 79 9.09 8.83 13.81
N LEU A 80 8.02 8.97 13.02
CA LEU A 80 7.77 8.15 11.84
C LEU A 80 7.62 9.02 10.58
N HIS A 81 6.77 10.06 10.64
CA HIS A 81 6.29 10.74 9.44
C HIS A 81 7.12 11.95 9.01
N LYS A 82 7.88 12.56 9.93
CA LYS A 82 8.66 13.78 9.69
C LYS A 82 9.67 13.62 8.54
N ASP A 83 10.31 12.45 8.43
CA ASP A 83 11.29 12.18 7.39
C ASP A 83 10.66 12.17 5.99
N HIS A 84 9.42 11.68 5.87
CA HIS A 84 8.66 11.73 4.62
C HIS A 84 8.40 13.17 4.16
N HIS A 85 8.00 14.05 5.10
CA HIS A 85 7.72 15.47 4.82
C HIS A 85 8.97 16.34 4.60
N LYS A 86 10.17 15.76 4.70
CA LYS A 86 11.43 16.48 4.47
C LYS A 86 11.70 16.72 2.97
N TRP A 87 11.15 15.89 2.09
CA TRP A 87 11.38 15.95 0.65
C TRP A 87 10.49 17.03 0.03
N LYS A 88 11.11 18.12 -0.43
CA LYS A 88 10.36 19.30 -0.91
C LYS A 88 9.91 19.16 -2.37
N VAL A 89 10.76 18.55 -3.18
CA VAL A 89 10.45 18.20 -4.57
C VAL A 89 10.00 16.74 -4.58
N THR A 90 8.82 16.45 -5.14
CA THR A 90 8.38 15.07 -5.35
C THR A 90 9.24 14.44 -6.43
N THR A 91 9.83 13.28 -6.12
CA THR A 91 10.53 12.43 -7.07
C THR A 91 10.00 11.00 -6.93
N PRO A 92 10.21 10.14 -7.95
CA PRO A 92 9.88 8.72 -7.81
C PRO A 92 10.53 8.06 -6.58
N TRP A 93 11.70 8.53 -6.15
CA TRP A 93 12.36 8.02 -4.94
C TRP A 93 11.70 8.50 -3.65
N ALA A 94 11.19 9.73 -3.64
CA ALA A 94 10.45 10.29 -2.51
C ALA A 94 9.21 9.45 -2.15
N SER A 95 8.61 8.76 -3.13
CA SER A 95 7.45 7.87 -2.95
C SER A 95 7.69 6.72 -1.97
N HIS A 96 8.95 6.34 -1.71
CA HIS A 96 9.31 5.26 -0.78
C HIS A 96 10.41 5.66 0.22
N ALA A 97 10.77 6.95 0.26
CA ALA A 97 11.80 7.48 1.16
C ALA A 97 11.22 7.90 2.52
N PHE A 98 10.60 6.98 3.26
CA PHE A 98 10.03 7.25 4.59
C PHE A 98 10.47 6.23 5.62
N HIS A 99 10.18 6.47 6.90
CA HIS A 99 10.46 5.49 7.95
C HIS A 99 9.80 4.15 7.60
N PRO A 100 10.46 2.98 7.76
CA PRO A 100 9.91 1.71 7.29
C PRO A 100 8.51 1.39 7.86
N LEU A 101 8.29 1.70 9.14
CA LEU A 101 6.97 1.55 9.76
C LEU A 101 5.92 2.54 9.23
N ASP A 102 6.30 3.75 8.83
CA ASP A 102 5.38 4.68 8.17
C ASP A 102 4.89 4.07 6.85
N GLY A 103 5.84 3.66 6.02
CA GLY A 103 5.57 2.99 4.75
C GLY A 103 4.69 1.75 4.88
N PHE A 104 5.04 0.87 5.81
CA PHE A 104 4.27 -0.35 6.05
C PHE A 104 2.86 -0.03 6.58
N LEU A 105 2.71 0.94 7.49
CA LEU A 105 1.39 1.33 7.98
C LEU A 105 0.51 1.85 6.83
N GLN A 106 1.07 2.61 5.90
CA GLN A 106 0.34 3.07 4.72
C GLN A 106 0.02 1.94 3.73
N SER A 107 0.81 0.86 3.65
CA SER A 107 0.50 -0.31 2.81
C SER A 107 -0.38 -1.37 3.50
N LEU A 108 -0.47 -1.34 4.83
CA LEU A 108 -1.19 -2.33 5.63
C LEU A 108 -2.67 -2.52 5.23
N PRO A 109 -3.44 -1.48 4.86
CA PRO A 109 -4.84 -1.65 4.45
C PRO A 109 -5.05 -2.62 3.28
N TYR A 110 -4.13 -2.65 2.32
CA TYR A 110 -4.19 -3.58 1.18
C TYR A 110 -4.13 -5.04 1.66
N HIS A 111 -3.30 -5.31 2.67
CA HIS A 111 -3.21 -6.65 3.26
C HIS A 111 -4.39 -6.94 4.17
N LEU A 112 -4.84 -5.99 4.99
CA LEU A 112 -5.98 -6.19 5.90
C LEU A 112 -7.28 -6.50 5.17
N TYR A 113 -7.51 -5.89 4.00
CA TYR A 113 -8.74 -6.12 3.23
C TYR A 113 -9.00 -7.62 3.01
N ILE A 114 -7.99 -8.38 2.60
CA ILE A 114 -8.13 -9.80 2.29
C ILE A 114 -8.26 -10.70 3.53
N PHE A 115 -8.00 -10.21 4.74
CA PHE A 115 -8.33 -10.93 5.97
C PHE A 115 -9.81 -10.79 6.35
N ILE A 116 -10.47 -9.73 5.90
CA ILE A 116 -11.82 -9.36 6.31
C ILE A 116 -12.85 -9.69 5.22
N PHE A 117 -12.50 -9.46 3.95
CA PHE A 117 -13.42 -9.56 2.82
C PHE A 117 -12.95 -10.59 1.78
N PRO A 118 -13.87 -11.38 1.22
CA PRO A 118 -13.55 -12.30 0.14
C PRO A 118 -13.14 -11.56 -1.13
N MET A 119 -12.07 -12.03 -1.77
CA MET A 119 -11.56 -11.44 -2.99
C MET A 119 -10.86 -12.48 -3.87
N ASN A 120 -10.94 -12.30 -5.19
CA ASN A 120 -10.19 -13.15 -6.10
C ASN A 120 -8.67 -12.86 -5.99
N LYS A 121 -7.86 -13.91 -5.87
CA LYS A 121 -6.40 -13.78 -5.70
C LYS A 121 -5.70 -13.04 -6.84
N PHE A 122 -6.11 -13.26 -8.08
CA PHE A 122 -5.48 -12.60 -9.23
C PHE A 122 -5.87 -11.14 -9.29
N GLN A 123 -7.14 -10.85 -9.00
CA GLN A 123 -7.62 -9.47 -8.87
C GLN A 123 -6.86 -8.73 -7.77
N TYR A 124 -6.65 -9.36 -6.61
CA TYR A 124 -5.87 -8.78 -5.51
C TYR A 124 -4.44 -8.43 -5.95
N LEU A 125 -3.72 -9.36 -6.57
CA LEU A 125 -2.35 -9.12 -7.03
C LEU A 125 -2.26 -8.02 -8.11
N ILE A 126 -3.22 -7.99 -9.04
CA ILE A 126 -3.29 -6.94 -10.07
C ILE A 126 -3.52 -5.58 -9.43
N LEU A 127 -4.52 -5.45 -8.57
CA LEU A 127 -4.82 -4.18 -7.90
C LEU A 127 -3.68 -3.74 -6.98
N PHE A 128 -3.08 -4.68 -6.25
CA PHE A 128 -1.90 -4.42 -5.42
C PHE A 128 -0.72 -3.92 -6.25
N GLY A 129 -0.48 -4.48 -7.43
CA GLY A 129 0.53 -3.96 -8.36
C GLY A 129 0.18 -2.56 -8.87
N LEU A 130 -1.07 -2.32 -9.27
CA LEU A 130 -1.53 -1.03 -9.78
C LEU A 130 -1.41 0.09 -8.74
N VAL A 131 -1.75 -0.16 -7.47
CA VAL A 131 -1.61 0.87 -6.41
C VAL A 131 -0.14 1.21 -6.12
N ASN A 132 0.80 0.28 -6.33
CA ASN A 132 2.24 0.59 -6.24
C ASN A 132 2.68 1.48 -7.41
N ILE A 133 2.21 1.22 -8.63
CA ILE A 133 2.46 2.09 -9.78
C ILE A 133 1.87 3.48 -9.54
N TRP A 134 0.62 3.53 -9.07
CA TRP A 134 -0.05 4.78 -8.69
C TRP A 134 0.74 5.56 -7.65
N THR A 135 1.24 4.88 -6.60
CA THR A 135 2.05 5.49 -5.53
C THR A 135 3.30 6.16 -6.09
N VAL A 136 3.97 5.56 -7.08
CA VAL A 136 5.13 6.20 -7.74
C VAL A 136 4.68 7.36 -8.63
N SER A 137 3.60 7.18 -9.40
CA SER A 137 3.09 8.18 -10.34
C SER A 137 2.69 9.48 -9.65
N ILE A 138 2.03 9.43 -8.49
CA ILE A 138 1.64 10.65 -7.77
C ILE A 138 2.83 11.40 -7.14
N HIS A 139 4.06 10.86 -7.26
CA HIS A 139 5.30 11.49 -6.80
C HIS A 139 6.25 11.82 -7.96
N ASP A 140 5.83 11.73 -9.21
CA ASP A 140 6.71 11.96 -10.37
C ASP A 140 7.11 13.44 -10.57
N GLY A 141 6.40 14.37 -9.91
CA GLY A 141 6.67 15.80 -9.96
C GLY A 141 6.28 16.45 -11.28
N LEU A 142 5.53 15.76 -12.13
CA LEU A 142 4.96 16.28 -13.37
C LEU A 142 3.51 16.72 -13.08
N TYR A 143 3.31 18.04 -12.92
CA TYR A 143 2.00 18.67 -12.79
C TYR A 143 1.60 19.38 -14.09
#